data_AF-A0A7I7YDX8-F1
#
_entry.id   AF-A0A7I7YDX8-F1
#
_cell.length_a   1.000
_cell.length_b   1.000
_cell.length_c   1.000
_cell.angle_alpha   90.00
_cell.angle_beta   90.00
_cell.angle_gamma   90.00
#
_symmetry.space_group_name_H-M   'P 1'
#
loop_
_entity.id
_entity.type
_entity.pdbx_description
1 polymer ?
#
loop_
_entity_poly.entity_id
_entity_poly.type
_entity_poly.pdbx_seq_one_letter_code
_entity_poly.pdbx_strand_id
1 'polypeptide(L)'
;MVPVPDTFGMSVNEHSAPSRQFVASAPPMATQMNAFATGKGRYLVQAPMCAVILVVVASFVTRRSEGYTIAVAGLVALSIFALAGTGYVWWRSRRKVLIGVTSDGLTVNQRRDAFPFVDAKLGPWPNMGVALHLQNGSRRFVLGGRDRRIAPTTRLDAQPVQAVDAWLWANEFDELLASGGLAVRGPVPGEPTRCLLFPNPYLAEEMGSFALRKQMRHQQSLSQPSLILDVDNHALRVIDPDGDARNASASRAHVTATPATFQADSVHSGDGSTYDYPATPGLTVRLPGVQPLTIGCLDLVGLESRFSWRGNSPRSNERPSYVASAADLRTLAEEFGLAAQLEDKARRED
;
A
#
# COMPACT_ATOMS: atom_id res chain seq x y z
N MET A 1 -43.72 -24.45 -59.32
CA MET A 1 -44.57 -24.30 -58.12
C MET A 1 -43.65 -23.92 -56.97
N VAL A 2 -44.01 -22.85 -56.27
CA VAL A 2 -43.21 -22.06 -55.32
C VAL A 2 -42.66 -22.93 -54.17
N PRO A 3 -41.46 -22.62 -53.66
CA PRO A 3 -41.37 -22.38 -52.23
C PRO A 3 -40.54 -21.13 -51.88
N VAL A 4 -41.11 -20.32 -51.00
CA VAL A 4 -40.53 -19.22 -50.21
C VAL A 4 -41.35 -19.21 -48.90
N PRO A 5 -40.86 -18.84 -47.71
CA PRO A 5 -39.48 -18.64 -47.25
C PRO A 5 -39.14 -19.37 -45.92
N ASP A 6 -37.86 -19.27 -45.59
CA ASP A 6 -37.24 -19.30 -44.27
C ASP A 6 -38.11 -18.79 -43.11
N THR A 7 -38.00 -19.47 -41.95
CA THR A 7 -38.28 -18.85 -40.65
C THR A 7 -37.05 -19.02 -39.76
N PHE A 8 -36.24 -17.96 -39.75
CA PHE A 8 -35.43 -17.45 -38.66
C PHE A 8 -35.41 -18.29 -37.37
N GLY A 9 -34.45 -19.21 -37.28
CA GLY A 9 -33.79 -19.53 -36.03
C GLY A 9 -32.63 -18.55 -35.85
N MET A 10 -32.92 -17.36 -35.32
CA MET A 10 -31.90 -16.40 -34.91
C MET A 10 -31.19 -17.00 -33.68
N SER A 11 -30.17 -17.83 -33.90
CA SER A 11 -29.19 -18.12 -32.86
C SER A 11 -28.41 -16.84 -32.65
N VAL A 12 -28.82 -16.06 -31.65
CA VAL A 12 -27.97 -15.03 -31.08
C VAL A 12 -26.76 -15.77 -30.51
N ASN A 13 -25.74 -15.96 -31.34
CA ASN A 13 -24.39 -16.17 -30.86
C ASN A 13 -24.03 -14.85 -30.17
N GLU A 14 -24.43 -14.74 -28.90
CA GLU A 14 -23.74 -13.87 -27.96
C GLU A 14 -22.29 -14.34 -28.00
N HIS A 15 -21.52 -13.64 -28.83
CA HIS A 15 -20.08 -13.71 -28.80
C HIS A 15 -19.71 -13.21 -27.42
N SER A 16 -19.63 -14.13 -26.45
CA SER A 16 -19.00 -13.89 -25.17
C SER A 16 -17.64 -13.27 -25.49
N ALA A 17 -17.51 -11.99 -25.18
CA ALA A 17 -16.28 -11.25 -25.35
C ALA A 17 -15.14 -12.09 -24.74
N PRO A 18 -13.95 -12.13 -25.38
CA PRO A 18 -12.87 -13.00 -24.93
C PRO A 18 -12.57 -12.73 -23.46
N SER A 19 -12.92 -13.70 -22.59
CA SER A 19 -12.68 -13.60 -21.16
C SER A 19 -11.18 -13.73 -20.90
N ARG A 20 -10.53 -12.63 -20.53
CA ARG A 20 -9.09 -12.61 -20.26
C ARG A 20 -8.86 -12.90 -18.78
N GLN A 21 -7.93 -13.79 -18.46
CA GLN A 21 -7.64 -14.18 -17.07
C GLN A 21 -6.35 -13.53 -16.58
N PHE A 22 -6.41 -12.98 -15.37
CA PHE A 22 -5.29 -12.39 -14.65
C PHE A 22 -5.11 -13.14 -13.32
N VAL A 23 -3.86 -13.26 -12.87
CA VAL A 23 -3.53 -13.96 -11.63
C VAL A 23 -3.13 -12.92 -10.59
N ALA A 24 -4.09 -12.47 -9.80
CA ALA A 24 -3.83 -11.49 -8.76
C ALA A 24 -3.20 -12.13 -7.53
N SER A 25 -2.28 -11.40 -6.92
CA SER A 25 -1.60 -11.82 -5.70
C SER A 25 -2.39 -11.36 -4.48
N ALA A 26 -2.35 -12.15 -3.40
CA ALA A 26 -2.89 -11.73 -2.11
C ALA A 26 -2.07 -10.57 -1.52
N PRO A 27 -2.67 -9.68 -0.71
CA PRO A 27 -1.98 -8.53 -0.13
C PRO A 27 -0.70 -8.94 0.62
N PRO A 28 0.43 -8.23 0.43
CA PRO A 28 1.67 -8.56 1.09
C PRO A 28 1.58 -8.29 2.60
N MET A 29 2.43 -8.95 3.39
CA MET A 29 2.46 -8.80 4.85
C MET A 29 2.67 -7.35 5.28
N ALA A 30 3.46 -6.56 4.54
CA ALA A 30 3.69 -5.14 4.81
C ALA A 30 2.38 -4.31 4.80
N THR A 31 1.46 -4.59 3.87
CA THR A 31 0.15 -3.93 3.81
C THR A 31 -0.72 -4.29 5.01
N GLN A 32 -0.65 -5.54 5.47
CA GLN A 32 -1.34 -5.95 6.70
C GLN A 32 -0.70 -5.33 7.93
N MET A 33 0.62 -5.30 8.04
CA MET A 33 1.35 -4.65 9.14
C MET A 33 1.09 -3.14 9.19
N ASN A 34 1.03 -2.46 8.05
CA ASN A 34 0.60 -1.06 7.98
C ASN A 34 -0.88 -0.90 8.38
N ALA A 35 -1.77 -1.80 7.96
CA ALA A 35 -3.16 -1.80 8.42
C ALA A 35 -3.29 -2.06 9.94
N PHE A 36 -2.38 -2.85 10.52
CA PHE A 36 -2.27 -3.07 11.97
C PHE A 36 -1.73 -1.82 12.68
N ALA A 37 -0.63 -1.23 12.21
CA ALA A 37 -0.02 -0.01 12.77
C ALA A 37 -0.95 1.20 12.68
N THR A 38 -1.74 1.32 11.61
CA THR A 38 -2.75 2.37 11.42
C THR A 38 -4.03 2.15 12.22
N GLY A 39 -4.14 1.05 12.98
CA GLY A 39 -5.30 0.80 13.84
C GLY A 39 -6.61 0.58 13.08
N LYS A 40 -6.57 0.13 11.82
CA LYS A 40 -7.76 -0.30 11.05
C LYS A 40 -7.89 -1.83 10.98
N GLY A 41 -6.82 -2.60 11.22
CA GLY A 41 -6.83 -4.07 11.37
C GLY A 41 -7.30 -4.59 12.74
N ARG A 42 -8.04 -3.78 13.52
CA ARG A 42 -8.17 -3.91 14.98
C ARG A 42 -8.87 -5.16 15.49
N TYR A 43 -9.76 -5.79 14.73
CA TYR A 43 -10.69 -6.75 15.35
C TYR A 43 -10.15 -8.17 15.53
N LEU A 44 -9.21 -8.63 14.69
CA LEU A 44 -8.80 -10.03 14.70
C LEU A 44 -7.64 -10.33 15.69
N VAL A 45 -6.84 -9.33 16.05
CA VAL A 45 -5.63 -9.53 16.89
C VAL A 45 -5.69 -8.76 18.22
N GLN A 46 -6.34 -7.59 18.29
CA GLN A 46 -6.40 -6.82 19.55
C GLN A 46 -7.46 -7.36 20.53
N ALA A 47 -8.57 -7.91 20.04
CA ALA A 47 -9.60 -8.51 20.88
C ALA A 47 -9.08 -9.67 21.75
N PRO A 48 -8.32 -10.65 21.23
CA PRO A 48 -7.73 -11.69 22.08
C PRO A 48 -6.65 -11.12 23.02
N MET A 49 -5.85 -10.14 22.58
CA MET A 49 -4.84 -9.51 23.42
C MET A 49 -5.45 -8.74 24.61
N CYS A 50 -6.53 -7.99 24.40
CA CYS A 50 -7.27 -7.31 25.46
C CYS A 50 -7.96 -8.29 26.41
N ALA A 51 -8.55 -9.37 25.87
CA ALA A 51 -9.13 -10.43 26.70
C ALA A 51 -8.07 -11.10 27.61
N VAL A 52 -6.85 -11.28 27.10
CA VAL A 52 -5.72 -11.82 27.87
C VAL A 52 -5.27 -10.85 28.95
N ILE A 53 -5.12 -9.55 28.66
CA ILE A 53 -4.75 -8.56 29.68
C ILE A 53 -5.79 -8.55 30.81
N LEU A 54 -7.08 -8.65 30.48
CA LEU A 54 -8.15 -8.75 31.47
C LEU A 54 -8.06 -10.05 32.29
N VAL A 55 -7.73 -11.19 31.68
CA VAL A 55 -7.55 -12.47 32.38
C VAL A 55 -6.31 -12.45 33.29
N VAL A 56 -5.20 -11.86 32.83
CA VAL A 56 -3.97 -11.71 33.64
C VAL A 56 -4.22 -10.78 34.82
N VAL A 57 -4.85 -9.62 34.60
CA VAL A 57 -5.22 -8.70 35.68
C VAL A 57 -6.20 -9.35 36.65
N ALA A 58 -7.20 -10.09 36.17
CA ALA A 58 -8.13 -10.83 37.01
C ALA A 58 -7.40 -11.90 37.84
N SER A 59 -6.46 -12.64 37.25
CA SER A 59 -5.66 -13.66 37.94
C SER A 59 -4.74 -13.09 39.02
N PHE A 60 -4.22 -11.87 38.83
CA PHE A 60 -3.40 -11.17 39.81
C PHE A 60 -4.22 -10.64 41.00
N VAL A 61 -5.48 -10.27 40.75
CA VAL A 61 -6.44 -9.84 41.77
C VAL A 61 -6.96 -11.04 42.58
N THR A 62 -7.15 -12.21 41.96
CA THR A 62 -7.59 -13.44 42.63
C THR A 62 -6.40 -14.25 43.15
N ARG A 63 -5.92 -13.89 44.34
CA ARG A 63 -4.73 -14.41 45.05
C ARG A 63 -4.85 -15.90 45.52
N ARG A 64 -5.20 -16.84 44.64
CA ARG A 64 -5.35 -18.28 44.94
C ARG A 64 -4.52 -19.15 44.00
N SER A 65 -4.10 -20.34 44.44
CA SER A 65 -3.27 -21.31 43.69
C SER A 65 -3.85 -21.72 42.32
N GLU A 66 -5.14 -21.49 42.09
CA GLU A 66 -5.81 -21.65 40.79
C GLU A 66 -5.42 -20.57 39.76
N GLY A 67 -4.80 -19.47 40.18
CA GLY A 67 -4.34 -18.41 39.28
C GLY A 67 -3.20 -18.86 38.36
N TYR A 68 -2.36 -19.80 38.81
CA TYR A 68 -1.26 -20.32 37.99
C TYR A 68 -1.76 -21.21 36.84
N THR A 69 -2.74 -22.08 37.09
CA THR A 69 -3.34 -22.93 36.05
C THR A 69 -4.10 -22.10 35.02
N ILE A 70 -4.82 -21.06 35.46
CA ILE A 70 -5.49 -20.10 34.58
C ILE A 70 -4.47 -19.32 33.73
N ALA A 71 -3.36 -18.88 34.33
CA ALA A 71 -2.30 -18.17 33.62
C ALA A 71 -1.61 -19.06 32.55
N VAL A 72 -1.26 -20.29 32.91
CA VAL A 72 -0.66 -21.25 31.97
C VAL A 72 -1.62 -21.61 30.84
N ALA A 73 -2.89 -21.88 31.15
CA ALA A 73 -3.91 -22.15 30.13
C ALA A 73 -4.11 -20.96 29.18
N GLY A 74 -4.10 -19.74 29.72
CA GLY A 74 -4.16 -18.52 28.92
C GLY A 74 -2.95 -18.36 27.97
N LEU A 75 -1.75 -18.65 28.45
CA LEU A 75 -0.50 -18.56 27.67
C LEU A 75 -0.43 -19.61 26.55
N VAL A 76 -0.92 -20.83 26.82
CA VAL A 76 -1.04 -21.90 25.82
C VAL A 76 -2.09 -21.53 24.75
N ALA A 77 -3.25 -21.03 25.17
CA ALA A 77 -4.28 -20.57 24.24
C ALA A 77 -3.76 -19.41 23.34
N LEU A 78 -2.96 -18.50 23.91
CA LEU A 78 -2.33 -17.40 23.19
C LEU A 78 -1.32 -17.91 22.15
N SER A 79 -0.47 -18.86 22.55
CA SER A 79 0.49 -19.51 21.65
C SER A 79 -0.21 -20.19 20.48
N ILE A 80 -1.31 -20.91 20.73
CA ILE A 80 -2.09 -21.59 19.67
C ILE A 80 -2.76 -20.56 18.76
N PHE A 81 -3.37 -19.49 19.31
CA PHE A 81 -3.97 -18.43 18.49
C PHE A 81 -2.94 -17.68 17.67
N ALA A 82 -1.76 -17.40 18.23
CA ALA A 82 -0.66 -16.76 17.52
C ALA A 82 -0.16 -17.65 16.37
N LEU A 83 0.03 -18.95 16.62
CA LEU A 83 0.45 -19.91 15.59
C LEU A 83 -0.62 -20.10 14.51
N ALA A 84 -1.89 -20.25 14.89
CA ALA A 84 -2.99 -20.39 13.95
C ALA A 84 -3.20 -19.11 13.11
N GLY A 85 -3.09 -17.93 13.74
CA GLY A 85 -3.14 -16.64 13.06
C GLY A 85 -1.99 -16.46 12.08
N THR A 86 -0.75 -16.75 12.51
CA THR A 86 0.43 -16.68 11.65
C THR A 86 0.33 -17.66 10.49
N GLY A 87 -0.11 -18.89 10.75
CA GLY A 87 -0.34 -19.91 9.73
C GLY A 87 -1.44 -19.52 8.74
N TYR A 88 -2.54 -18.93 9.22
CA TYR A 88 -3.61 -18.42 8.36
C TYR A 88 -3.15 -17.25 7.49
N VAL A 89 -2.42 -16.29 8.06
CA VAL A 89 -1.86 -15.14 7.31
C VAL A 89 -0.85 -15.63 6.27
N TRP A 90 0.05 -16.55 6.63
CA TRP A 90 1.03 -17.14 5.73
C TRP A 90 0.39 -17.95 4.60
N TRP A 91 -0.63 -18.75 4.91
CA TRP A 91 -1.38 -19.48 3.90
C TRP A 91 -2.17 -18.53 2.98
N ARG A 92 -2.78 -17.48 3.55
CA ARG A 92 -3.53 -16.48 2.78
C ARG A 92 -2.62 -15.65 1.89
N SER A 93 -1.44 -15.26 2.35
CA SER A 93 -0.48 -14.48 1.55
C SER A 93 0.07 -15.26 0.35
N ARG A 94 0.05 -16.60 0.41
CA ARG A 94 0.43 -17.49 -0.70
C ARG A 94 -0.70 -17.84 -1.66
N ARG A 95 -1.95 -17.42 -1.39
CA ARG A 95 -3.07 -17.68 -2.29
C ARG A 95 -3.01 -16.73 -3.48
N LYS A 96 -3.06 -17.31 -4.68
CA LYS A 96 -3.31 -16.59 -5.93
C LYS A 96 -4.81 -16.50 -6.15
N VAL A 97 -5.31 -15.31 -6.50
CA VAL A 97 -6.72 -15.04 -6.80
C VAL A 97 -6.86 -14.95 -8.31
N LEU A 98 -7.68 -15.83 -8.89
CA LEU A 98 -7.94 -15.81 -10.33
C LEU A 98 -8.99 -14.76 -10.63
N ILE A 99 -8.64 -13.79 -11.47
CA ILE A 99 -9.52 -12.71 -11.89
C ILE A 99 -9.83 -12.89 -13.37
N GLY A 100 -11.10 -13.15 -13.71
CA GLY A 100 -11.55 -13.18 -15.09
C GLY A 100 -12.18 -11.85 -15.46
N VAL A 101 -11.73 -11.21 -16.53
CA VAL A 101 -12.25 -9.92 -17.01
C VAL A 101 -13.11 -10.16 -18.25
N THR A 102 -14.30 -9.59 -18.22
CA THR A 102 -15.23 -9.48 -19.36
C THR A 102 -15.44 -8.01 -19.67
N SER A 103 -16.06 -7.68 -20.82
CA SER A 103 -16.38 -6.29 -21.17
C SER A 103 -17.25 -5.60 -20.11
N ASP A 104 -18.08 -6.37 -19.40
CA ASP A 104 -19.15 -5.83 -18.55
C ASP A 104 -18.78 -5.86 -17.06
N GLY A 105 -17.76 -6.64 -16.69
CA GLY A 105 -17.35 -6.80 -15.30
C GLY A 105 -16.19 -7.73 -15.04
N LEU A 106 -15.83 -7.81 -13.76
CA LEU A 106 -14.75 -8.59 -13.19
C LEU A 106 -15.31 -9.77 -12.40
N THR A 107 -14.85 -10.98 -12.71
CA THR A 107 -15.20 -12.21 -12.00
C THR A 107 -14.06 -12.65 -11.09
N VAL A 108 -14.36 -12.90 -9.82
CA VAL A 108 -13.38 -13.39 -8.83
C VAL A 108 -13.56 -14.90 -8.66
N ASN A 109 -12.47 -15.64 -8.84
CA ASN A 109 -12.42 -17.11 -8.78
C ASN A 109 -13.45 -17.78 -9.72
N GLN A 110 -13.39 -17.41 -10.99
CA GLN A 110 -14.11 -17.97 -12.16
C GLN A 110 -15.64 -17.99 -12.13
N ARG A 111 -16.33 -18.11 -10.98
CA ARG A 111 -17.81 -18.25 -10.92
C ARG A 111 -18.51 -17.77 -9.63
N ARG A 112 -17.79 -17.32 -8.59
CA ARG A 112 -18.45 -17.04 -7.28
C ARG A 112 -18.93 -15.61 -7.10
N ASP A 113 -18.26 -14.63 -7.69
CA ASP A 113 -18.63 -13.22 -7.56
C ASP A 113 -18.30 -12.48 -8.87
N ALA A 114 -19.31 -11.88 -9.50
CA ALA A 114 -19.15 -10.97 -10.63
C ALA A 114 -19.37 -9.54 -10.14
N PHE A 115 -18.47 -8.62 -10.51
CA PHE A 115 -18.54 -7.21 -10.14
C PHE A 115 -18.60 -6.35 -11.40
N PRO A 116 -19.68 -5.57 -11.61
CA PRO A 116 -19.81 -4.73 -12.79
C PRO A 116 -18.82 -3.56 -12.75
N PHE A 117 -18.42 -3.09 -13.94
CA PHE A 117 -17.55 -1.90 -14.06
C PHE A 117 -18.30 -0.57 -14.00
N VAL A 118 -19.64 -0.58 -14.11
CA VAL A 118 -20.48 0.63 -14.20
C VAL A 118 -20.29 1.59 -13.03
N ASP A 119 -20.14 1.05 -11.80
CA ASP A 119 -19.93 1.83 -10.58
C ASP A 119 -18.48 1.77 -10.07
N ALA A 120 -17.55 1.32 -10.93
CA ALA A 120 -16.16 1.17 -10.54
C ALA A 120 -15.51 2.54 -10.30
N LYS A 121 -14.79 2.68 -9.19
CA LYS A 121 -14.11 3.93 -8.84
C LYS A 121 -12.65 3.67 -8.57
N LEU A 122 -11.80 4.60 -9.00
CA LEU A 122 -10.37 4.56 -8.69
C LEU A 122 -10.09 5.44 -7.48
N GLY A 123 -9.27 4.92 -6.57
CA GLY A 123 -8.80 5.61 -5.37
C GLY A 123 -7.31 5.39 -5.18
N PRO A 124 -6.65 6.23 -4.37
CA PRO A 124 -5.24 6.03 -4.05
C PRO A 124 -5.06 4.82 -3.12
N TRP A 125 -4.03 4.02 -3.37
CA TRP A 125 -3.53 3.00 -2.46
C TRP A 125 -2.23 3.51 -1.83
N PRO A 126 -2.29 4.06 -0.59
CA PRO A 126 -1.16 4.78 0.00
C PRO A 126 0.13 3.95 0.00
N ASN A 127 1.22 4.58 -0.44
CA ASN A 127 2.57 4.01 -0.50
C ASN A 127 2.74 2.78 -1.41
N MET A 128 1.73 2.41 -2.20
CA MET A 128 1.74 1.18 -3.02
C MET A 128 1.30 1.42 -4.48
N GLY A 129 0.35 2.33 -4.73
CA GLY A 129 -0.12 2.66 -6.07
C GLY A 129 -1.58 3.12 -6.11
N VAL A 130 -2.39 2.45 -6.93
CA VAL A 130 -3.82 2.76 -7.14
C VAL A 130 -4.69 1.60 -6.70
N ALA A 131 -5.92 1.87 -6.26
CA ALA A 131 -6.93 0.86 -5.95
C ALA A 131 -8.19 1.06 -6.81
N LEU A 132 -8.66 -0.02 -7.41
CA LEU A 132 -9.95 -0.12 -8.09
C LEU A 132 -10.99 -0.65 -7.10
N HIS A 133 -12.00 0.15 -6.84
CA HIS A 133 -13.14 -0.21 -6.01
C HIS A 133 -14.26 -0.73 -6.90
N LEU A 134 -14.67 -1.96 -6.63
CA LEU A 134 -15.76 -2.64 -7.31
C LEU A 134 -16.86 -2.94 -6.31
N GLN A 135 -18.11 -2.71 -6.70
CA GLN A 135 -19.26 -2.94 -5.85
C GLN A 135 -20.32 -3.75 -6.61
N ASN A 136 -20.87 -4.77 -5.93
CA ASN A 136 -22.05 -5.49 -6.39
C ASN A 136 -23.01 -5.61 -5.19
N GLY A 137 -24.02 -4.73 -5.17
CA GLY A 137 -24.94 -4.60 -4.03
C GLY A 137 -24.21 -4.31 -2.72
N SER A 138 -24.30 -5.24 -1.76
CA SER A 138 -23.63 -5.15 -0.45
C SER A 138 -22.18 -5.67 -0.45
N ARG A 139 -21.74 -6.32 -1.53
CA ARG A 139 -20.39 -6.87 -1.64
C ARG A 139 -19.46 -5.84 -2.25
N ARG A 140 -18.30 -5.62 -1.60
CA ARG A 140 -17.22 -4.79 -2.10
C ARG A 140 -16.01 -5.66 -2.40
N PHE A 141 -15.29 -5.32 -3.47
CA PHE A 141 -14.01 -5.91 -3.80
C PHE A 141 -13.04 -4.81 -4.21
N VAL A 142 -11.85 -4.81 -3.62
CA VAL A 142 -10.83 -3.78 -3.88
C VAL A 142 -9.60 -4.43 -4.50
N LEU A 143 -9.31 -4.07 -5.75
CA LEU A 143 -8.17 -4.56 -6.51
C LEU A 143 -7.08 -3.49 -6.58
N GLY A 144 -5.89 -3.78 -6.07
CA GLY A 144 -4.73 -2.88 -6.13
C GLY A 144 -3.94 -3.01 -7.42
N GLY A 145 -3.64 -1.89 -8.08
CA GLY A 145 -2.58 -1.78 -9.09
C GLY A 145 -1.29 -1.35 -8.41
N ARG A 146 -0.43 -2.31 -8.05
CA ARG A 146 0.87 -2.04 -7.42
C ARG A 146 1.79 -1.40 -8.46
N ASP A 147 2.55 -0.40 -8.04
CA ASP A 147 3.42 0.43 -8.92
C ASP A 147 2.69 1.23 -10.00
N ARG A 148 1.35 1.21 -10.01
CA ARG A 148 0.59 2.02 -10.94
C ARG A 148 0.70 3.49 -10.54
N ARG A 149 1.36 4.28 -11.39
CA ARG A 149 1.50 5.72 -11.19
C ARG A 149 0.19 6.46 -11.44
N ILE A 150 -0.03 7.54 -10.69
CA ILE A 150 -1.19 8.43 -10.81
C ILE A 150 -0.77 9.61 -11.66
N ALA A 151 -1.38 9.76 -12.84
CA ALA A 151 -1.13 10.93 -13.67
C ALA A 151 -1.82 12.17 -13.04
N PRO A 152 -1.32 13.39 -13.28
CA PRO A 152 -1.95 14.61 -12.77
C PRO A 152 -3.44 14.76 -13.14
N THR A 153 -3.83 14.18 -14.27
CA THR A 153 -5.18 14.21 -14.84
C THR A 153 -6.05 13.03 -14.43
N THR A 154 -5.50 12.03 -13.74
CA THR A 154 -6.25 10.87 -13.25
C THR A 154 -7.23 11.30 -12.16
N ARG A 155 -8.53 11.13 -12.40
CA ARG A 155 -9.56 11.34 -11.37
C ARG A 155 -9.54 10.18 -10.37
N LEU A 156 -9.40 10.53 -9.10
CA LEU A 156 -9.47 9.59 -7.98
C LEU A 156 -10.75 9.88 -7.20
N ASP A 157 -11.81 9.17 -7.54
CA ASP A 157 -13.16 9.41 -7.01
C ASP A 157 -13.48 8.52 -5.78
N ALA A 158 -12.64 7.52 -5.49
CA ALA A 158 -12.79 6.65 -4.32
C ALA A 158 -11.89 7.08 -3.14
N GLN A 159 -12.36 6.75 -1.94
CA GLN A 159 -11.62 6.97 -0.70
C GLN A 159 -10.32 6.15 -0.67
N PRO A 160 -9.21 6.71 -0.16
CA PRO A 160 -7.95 6.00 0.03
C PRO A 160 -8.10 4.72 0.85
N VAL A 161 -7.50 3.62 0.40
CA VAL A 161 -7.55 2.32 1.06
C VAL A 161 -6.18 1.84 1.47
N GLN A 162 -6.01 1.52 2.75
CA GLN A 162 -4.74 1.01 3.29
C GLN A 162 -4.50 -0.47 2.97
N ALA A 163 -5.57 -1.24 2.74
CA ALA A 163 -5.50 -2.65 2.43
C ALA A 163 -6.44 -2.98 1.27
N VAL A 164 -5.95 -3.82 0.35
CA VAL A 164 -6.65 -4.31 -0.83
C VAL A 164 -6.93 -5.82 -0.68
N ASP A 165 -7.95 -6.32 -1.36
CA ASP A 165 -8.32 -7.74 -1.31
C ASP A 165 -7.38 -8.60 -2.17
N ALA A 166 -6.93 -8.05 -3.29
CA ALA A 166 -5.93 -8.61 -4.18
C ALA A 166 -5.16 -7.49 -4.89
N TRP A 167 -4.01 -7.80 -5.48
CA TRP A 167 -3.25 -6.83 -6.28
C TRP A 167 -2.66 -7.45 -7.54
N LEU A 168 -2.45 -6.61 -8.55
CA LEU A 168 -1.77 -6.90 -9.82
C LEU A 168 -0.61 -5.93 -10.01
N TRP A 169 0.38 -6.33 -10.81
CA TRP A 169 1.41 -5.40 -11.28
C TRP A 169 0.82 -4.35 -12.22
N ALA A 170 1.48 -3.20 -12.33
CA ALA A 170 0.98 -2.05 -13.09
C ALA A 170 0.59 -2.40 -14.55
N ASN A 171 1.39 -3.22 -15.24
CA ASN A 171 1.13 -3.67 -16.61
C ASN A 171 -0.16 -4.51 -16.71
N GLU A 172 -0.30 -5.53 -15.86
CA GLU A 172 -1.48 -6.40 -15.84
C GLU A 172 -2.73 -5.61 -15.42
N PHE A 173 -2.57 -4.68 -14.49
CA PHE A 173 -3.64 -3.80 -14.05
C PHE A 173 -4.09 -2.83 -15.16
N ASP A 174 -3.16 -2.30 -15.96
CA ASP A 174 -3.48 -1.46 -17.11
C ASP A 174 -4.17 -2.23 -18.23
N GLU A 175 -3.73 -3.46 -18.50
CA GLU A 175 -4.41 -4.35 -19.42
C GLU A 175 -5.83 -4.68 -18.95
N LEU A 176 -6.02 -4.87 -17.64
CA LEU A 176 -7.33 -5.10 -17.04
C LEU A 176 -8.24 -3.87 -17.19
N LEU A 177 -7.73 -2.67 -16.89
CA LEU A 177 -8.49 -1.43 -17.07
C LEU A 177 -8.85 -1.19 -18.54
N ALA A 178 -7.92 -1.45 -19.46
CA ALA A 178 -8.16 -1.34 -20.88
C ALA A 178 -9.23 -2.33 -21.37
N SER A 179 -9.18 -3.58 -20.89
CA SER A 179 -10.14 -4.63 -21.23
C SER A 179 -11.55 -4.35 -20.69
N GLY A 180 -11.64 -3.68 -19.53
CA GLY A 180 -12.90 -3.26 -18.92
C GLY A 180 -13.44 -1.89 -19.37
N GLY A 181 -12.81 -1.25 -20.37
CA GLY A 181 -13.22 0.08 -20.84
C GLY A 181 -12.95 1.23 -19.87
N LEU A 182 -12.23 0.98 -18.78
CA LEU A 182 -11.85 1.96 -17.74
C LEU A 182 -10.44 2.51 -17.97
N ALA A 183 -9.97 2.52 -19.22
CA ALA A 183 -8.61 2.89 -19.58
C ALA A 183 -8.31 4.34 -19.12
N VAL A 184 -7.66 4.47 -17.97
CA VAL A 184 -7.15 5.74 -17.49
C VAL A 184 -5.78 5.97 -18.10
N ARG A 185 -5.63 7.10 -18.78
CA ARG A 185 -4.37 7.51 -19.41
C ARG A 185 -3.23 7.43 -18.39
N GLY A 186 -2.22 6.61 -18.69
CA GLY A 186 -0.96 6.60 -17.94
C GLY A 186 -0.19 7.91 -18.14
N PRO A 187 0.81 8.20 -17.29
CA PRO A 187 1.65 9.39 -17.46
C PRO A 187 2.29 9.38 -18.85
N VAL A 188 2.07 10.46 -19.61
CA VAL A 188 2.60 10.62 -20.97
C VAL A 188 4.03 11.20 -20.90
N PRO A 189 4.96 10.78 -21.76
CA PRO A 189 6.27 11.42 -21.86
C PRO A 189 6.12 12.93 -22.11
N GLY A 190 6.61 13.75 -21.18
CA GLY A 190 6.54 15.22 -21.24
C GLY A 190 5.45 15.86 -20.35
N GLU A 191 4.58 15.08 -19.72
CA GLU A 191 3.74 15.58 -18.60
C GLU A 191 4.55 15.55 -17.29
N PRO A 192 4.30 16.50 -16.36
CA PRO A 192 4.98 16.52 -15.08
C PRO A 192 4.71 15.24 -14.29
N THR A 193 5.77 14.64 -13.79
CA THR A 193 5.72 13.48 -12.91
C THR A 193 5.16 13.90 -11.56
N ARG A 194 3.91 13.49 -11.28
CA ARG A 194 3.28 13.68 -9.97
C ARG A 194 3.62 12.51 -9.05
N CYS A 195 4.13 12.82 -7.87
CA CYS A 195 4.37 11.88 -6.80
C CYS A 195 3.57 12.29 -5.56
N LEU A 196 2.78 11.37 -5.02
CA LEU A 196 2.00 11.59 -3.80
C LEU A 196 2.83 11.15 -2.59
N LEU A 197 3.06 12.09 -1.67
CA LEU A 197 3.81 11.86 -0.45
C LEU A 197 2.86 11.74 0.73
N PHE A 198 2.82 10.55 1.32
CA PHE A 198 2.02 10.27 2.50
C PHE A 198 2.86 10.45 3.77
N PRO A 199 2.27 10.83 4.90
CA PRO A 199 3.00 10.85 6.16
C PRO A 199 3.50 9.44 6.52
N ASN A 200 4.70 9.35 7.08
CA ASN A 200 5.24 8.07 7.49
C ASN A 200 4.43 7.47 8.67
N PRO A 201 3.84 6.26 8.52
CA PRO A 201 3.05 5.63 9.57
C PRO A 201 3.83 5.40 10.87
N TYR A 202 5.14 5.16 10.78
CA TYR A 202 5.98 4.84 11.94
C TYR A 202 6.36 6.06 12.78
N LEU A 203 6.10 7.30 12.32
CA LEU A 203 6.28 8.50 13.15
C LEU A 203 5.37 8.50 14.38
N ALA A 204 4.28 7.73 14.37
CA ALA A 204 3.44 7.56 15.55
C ALA A 204 4.19 6.94 16.74
N GLU A 205 5.20 6.10 16.51
CA GLU A 205 5.98 5.45 17.56
C GLU A 205 6.95 6.41 18.26
N GLU A 206 7.35 7.50 17.60
CA GLU A 206 8.13 8.58 18.21
C GLU A 206 7.27 9.53 19.05
N MET A 207 5.94 9.45 18.92
CA MET A 207 5.04 10.26 19.73
C MET A 207 4.98 9.68 21.13
N GLY A 208 5.21 10.52 22.15
CA GLY A 208 5.11 10.09 23.54
C GLY A 208 3.72 9.49 23.85
N SER A 209 3.68 8.52 24.76
CA SER A 209 2.48 7.73 25.09
C SER A 209 1.25 8.54 25.52
N PHE A 210 1.44 9.82 25.91
CA PHE A 210 0.38 10.74 26.29
C PHE A 210 -0.09 11.67 25.15
N ALA A 211 0.56 11.63 23.99
CA ALA A 211 0.22 12.45 22.83
C ALA A 211 -0.95 11.88 22.00
N LEU A 212 -1.98 11.33 22.67
CA LEU A 212 -3.11 10.62 22.05
C LEU A 212 -3.79 11.44 20.94
N ARG A 213 -3.99 12.75 21.16
CA ARG A 213 -4.60 13.63 20.15
C ARG A 213 -3.72 13.78 18.90
N LYS A 214 -2.40 13.84 19.07
CA LYS A 214 -1.43 13.92 17.97
C LYS A 214 -1.39 12.60 17.20
N GLN A 215 -1.41 11.48 17.91
CA GLN A 215 -1.45 10.13 17.32
C GLN A 215 -2.74 9.90 16.52
N MET A 216 -3.90 10.29 17.04
CA MET A 216 -5.18 10.19 16.32
C MET A 216 -5.21 11.05 15.05
N ARG A 217 -4.70 12.29 15.12
CA ARG A 217 -4.58 13.16 13.93
C ARG A 217 -3.65 12.56 12.89
N HIS A 218 -2.51 12.02 13.32
CA HIS A 218 -1.57 11.33 12.45
C HIS A 218 -2.22 10.14 11.75
N GLN A 219 -2.94 9.30 12.50
CA GLN A 219 -3.66 8.17 11.90
C GLN A 219 -4.70 8.58 10.85
N GLN A 220 -5.36 9.73 11.04
CA GLN A 220 -6.30 10.27 10.05
C GLN A 220 -5.57 10.76 8.79
N SER A 221 -4.41 11.42 8.94
CA SER A 221 -3.63 11.92 7.81
C SER A 221 -2.95 10.82 7.00
N LEU A 222 -2.74 9.61 7.53
CA LEU A 222 -2.16 8.48 6.76
C LEU A 222 -2.99 8.08 5.54
N SER A 223 -4.28 8.39 5.51
CA SER A 223 -5.12 8.17 4.32
C SER A 223 -4.92 9.21 3.24
N GLN A 224 -4.45 10.42 3.58
CA GLN A 224 -4.40 11.54 2.64
C GLN A 224 -2.94 11.87 2.31
N PRO A 225 -2.63 12.24 1.05
CA PRO A 225 -1.31 12.76 0.74
C PRO A 225 -1.12 14.05 1.53
N SER A 226 -0.01 14.18 2.25
CA SER A 226 0.33 15.44 2.95
C SER A 226 1.08 16.40 2.05
N LEU A 227 1.77 15.90 1.03
CA LEU A 227 2.45 16.71 0.03
C LEU A 227 2.30 16.05 -1.34
N ILE A 228 2.25 16.89 -2.37
CA ILE A 228 2.30 16.48 -3.76
C ILE A 228 3.58 17.07 -4.35
N LEU A 229 4.39 16.21 -4.97
CA LEU A 229 5.62 16.59 -5.62
C LEU A 229 5.42 16.46 -7.14
N ASP A 230 5.35 17.59 -7.85
CA ASP A 230 5.29 17.61 -9.30
C ASP A 230 6.70 17.92 -9.84
N VAL A 231 7.30 16.96 -10.53
CA VAL A 231 8.63 17.05 -11.14
C VAL A 231 8.48 17.17 -12.65
N ASP A 232 8.96 18.29 -13.19
CA ASP A 232 9.00 18.56 -14.62
C ASP A 232 10.46 18.69 -15.09
N ASN A 233 10.67 18.76 -16.41
CA ASN A 233 11.98 18.97 -17.02
C ASN A 233 12.66 20.26 -16.54
N HIS A 234 11.88 21.29 -16.22
CA HIS A 234 12.40 22.63 -15.90
C HIS A 234 12.30 23.02 -14.43
N ALA A 235 11.33 22.48 -13.70
CA ALA A 235 11.04 22.88 -12.33
C ALA A 235 10.54 21.70 -11.50
N LEU A 236 10.74 21.80 -10.20
CA LEU A 236 10.14 20.94 -9.21
C LEU A 236 9.25 21.79 -8.31
N ARG A 237 8.02 21.31 -8.12
CA ARG A 237 6.98 21.98 -7.34
C ARG A 237 6.56 21.08 -6.19
N VAL A 238 6.57 21.63 -4.99
CA VAL A 238 5.97 21.04 -3.81
C VAL A 238 4.64 21.74 -3.62
N ILE A 239 3.56 20.97 -3.51
CA ILE A 239 2.19 21.45 -3.38
C ILE A 239 1.61 20.83 -2.11
N ASP A 240 1.03 21.67 -1.28
CA ASP A 240 0.25 21.24 -0.12
C ASP A 240 -1.22 21.09 -0.54
N PRO A 241 -1.80 19.88 -0.47
CA PRO A 241 -3.18 19.65 -0.90
C PRO A 241 -4.25 20.30 -0.02
N ASP A 242 -3.95 20.63 1.24
CA ASP A 242 -4.93 21.19 2.19
C ASP A 242 -4.96 22.73 2.23
N GLY A 243 -4.01 23.41 1.57
CA GLY A 243 -4.08 24.84 1.26
C GLY A 243 -3.16 25.79 2.05
N ASP A 244 -2.56 26.70 1.25
CA ASP A 244 -1.98 28.03 1.48
C ASP A 244 -0.54 28.27 1.97
N ALA A 245 0.24 27.30 2.46
CA ALA A 245 1.55 27.65 3.05
C ALA A 245 2.83 27.14 2.35
N ARG A 246 2.79 26.11 1.49
CA ARG A 246 4.03 25.52 0.90
C ARG A 246 3.93 25.18 -0.59
N ASN A 247 3.50 26.14 -1.39
CA ASN A 247 3.72 26.08 -2.84
C ASN A 247 5.14 26.56 -3.15
N ALA A 248 6.13 25.71 -2.88
CA ALA A 248 7.51 26.00 -3.22
C ALA A 248 7.81 25.47 -4.62
N SER A 249 8.29 26.35 -5.49
CA SER A 249 8.73 26.00 -6.84
C SER A 249 10.18 26.42 -6.99
N ALA A 250 11.03 25.49 -7.42
CA ALA A 250 12.42 25.77 -7.73
C ALA A 250 12.78 25.22 -9.10
N SER A 251 13.67 25.92 -9.81
CA SER A 251 14.27 25.37 -11.03
C SER A 251 15.06 24.10 -10.70
N ARG A 252 15.00 23.10 -11.58
CA ARG A 252 15.67 21.80 -11.41
C ARG A 252 17.16 21.94 -11.09
N ALA A 253 17.83 22.96 -11.64
CA ALA A 253 19.25 23.23 -11.40
C ALA A 253 19.58 23.57 -9.93
N HIS A 254 18.60 24.06 -9.17
CA HIS A 254 18.77 24.46 -7.77
C HIS A 254 18.23 23.42 -6.78
N VAL A 255 17.70 22.30 -7.28
CA VAL A 255 17.19 21.21 -6.46
C VAL A 255 18.23 20.11 -6.40
N THR A 256 18.52 19.63 -5.21
CA THR A 256 19.46 18.53 -5.00
C THR A 256 18.73 17.37 -4.33
N ALA A 257 18.71 16.21 -4.98
CA ALA A 257 18.31 14.96 -4.35
C ALA A 257 19.55 14.14 -4.02
N THR A 258 19.65 13.66 -2.79
CA THR A 258 20.73 12.75 -2.36
C THR A 258 20.15 11.42 -1.92
N PRO A 259 20.78 10.28 -2.27
CA PRO A 259 20.49 8.99 -1.66
C PRO A 259 20.53 9.09 -0.14
N ALA A 260 19.60 8.43 0.54
CA ALA A 260 19.58 8.34 1.98
C ALA A 260 19.09 6.97 2.42
N THR A 261 19.64 6.48 3.53
CA THR A 261 19.15 5.29 4.22
C THR A 261 18.73 5.70 5.62
N PHE A 262 17.46 5.53 5.94
CA PHE A 262 16.89 5.89 7.24
C PHE A 262 16.79 4.65 8.10
N GLN A 263 17.43 4.65 9.27
CA GLN A 263 17.39 3.52 10.20
C GLN A 263 17.35 4.05 11.63
N ALA A 264 16.20 3.89 12.30
CA ALA A 264 16.07 4.31 13.68
C ALA A 264 17.03 3.56 14.60
N ASP A 265 17.45 4.22 15.69
CA ASP A 265 18.33 3.62 16.70
C ASP A 265 17.72 2.35 17.29
N SER A 266 18.58 1.36 17.56
CA SER A 266 18.13 0.12 18.16
C SER A 266 17.67 0.31 19.59
N VAL A 267 16.55 -0.32 19.93
CA VAL A 267 15.97 -0.21 21.28
C VAL A 267 16.37 -1.43 22.08
N HIS A 268 16.98 -1.19 23.23
CA HIS A 268 17.36 -2.23 24.17
C HIS A 268 16.24 -2.36 25.21
N SER A 269 15.63 -3.54 25.23
CA SER A 269 14.64 -3.90 26.24
C SER A 269 15.33 -4.27 27.55
N GLY A 270 14.63 -4.08 28.68
CA GLY A 270 15.15 -4.42 30.01
C GLY A 270 15.40 -5.92 30.24
N ASP A 271 14.96 -6.77 29.32
CA ASP A 271 15.23 -8.21 29.29
C ASP A 271 16.55 -8.57 28.57
N GLY A 272 17.30 -7.57 28.09
CA GLY A 272 18.56 -7.74 27.36
C GLY A 272 18.39 -7.99 25.86
N SER A 273 17.16 -7.98 25.33
CA SER A 273 16.94 -8.05 23.89
C SER A 273 17.14 -6.69 23.21
N THR A 274 17.75 -6.70 22.02
CA THR A 274 17.92 -5.51 21.18
C THR A 274 17.02 -5.65 19.96
N TYR A 275 16.15 -4.68 19.74
CA TYR A 275 15.34 -4.57 18.54
C TYR A 275 15.99 -3.61 17.55
N ASP A 276 16.47 -4.16 16.44
CA ASP A 276 17.03 -3.38 15.33
C ASP A 276 15.95 -3.02 14.32
N TYR A 277 15.76 -1.73 14.07
CA TYR A 277 14.83 -1.28 13.04
C TYR A 277 15.40 -1.58 11.64
N PRO A 278 14.55 -2.01 10.69
CA PRO A 278 14.98 -2.23 9.32
C PRO A 278 15.39 -0.91 8.66
N ALA A 279 16.46 -0.96 7.89
CA ALA A 279 16.92 0.17 7.11
C ALA A 279 15.93 0.46 5.96
N THR A 280 15.43 1.69 5.92
CA THR A 280 14.49 2.18 4.91
C THR A 280 15.25 2.97 3.84
N PRO A 281 15.30 2.49 2.59
CA PRO A 281 15.89 3.25 1.49
C PRO A 281 15.00 4.46 1.14
N GLY A 282 15.63 5.57 0.82
CA GLY A 282 14.92 6.79 0.46
C GLY A 282 15.79 7.85 -0.17
N LEU A 283 15.21 9.04 -0.31
CA LEU A 283 15.81 10.23 -0.88
C LEU A 283 15.63 11.41 0.08
N THR A 284 16.66 12.24 0.16
CA THR A 284 16.56 13.57 0.77
C THR A 284 16.57 14.60 -0.34
N VAL A 285 15.45 15.28 -0.55
CA VAL A 285 15.29 16.31 -1.59
C VAL A 285 15.38 17.69 -0.95
N ARG A 286 16.37 18.49 -1.36
CA ARG A 286 16.59 19.85 -0.88
C ARG A 286 16.11 20.84 -1.93
N LEU A 287 15.20 21.71 -1.51
CA LEU A 287 14.73 22.86 -2.29
C LEU A 287 15.13 24.16 -1.60
N PRO A 288 15.48 25.21 -2.35
CA PRO A 288 15.67 26.54 -1.79
C PRO A 288 14.40 27.03 -1.07
N GLY A 289 14.56 27.57 0.15
CA GLY A 289 13.45 28.14 0.93
C GLY A 289 12.54 27.12 1.63
N VAL A 290 12.83 25.82 1.54
CA VAL A 290 12.06 24.77 2.22
C VAL A 290 12.99 23.87 3.03
N GLN A 291 12.49 23.35 4.14
CA GLN A 291 13.18 22.31 4.89
C GLN A 291 13.40 21.07 4.00
N PRO A 292 14.56 20.39 4.09
CA PRO A 292 14.82 19.17 3.31
C PRO A 292 13.70 18.15 3.48
N LEU A 293 13.18 17.66 2.36
CA LEU A 293 12.13 16.65 2.33
C LEU A 293 12.78 15.26 2.40
N THR A 294 12.51 14.52 3.47
CA THR A 294 12.95 13.12 3.62
C THR A 294 11.84 12.17 3.18
N ILE A 295 12.11 11.42 2.11
CA ILE A 295 11.15 10.55 1.43
C ILE A 295 11.67 9.12 1.50
N GLY A 296 10.94 8.22 2.16
CA GLY A 296 11.25 6.79 2.22
C GLY A 296 10.36 5.95 1.29
N CYS A 297 10.76 4.70 1.07
CA CYS A 297 9.88 3.67 0.52
C CYS A 297 9.77 2.52 1.51
N LEU A 298 8.54 2.23 1.94
CA LEU A 298 8.23 1.14 2.87
C LEU A 298 7.86 -0.16 2.16
N ASP A 299 8.08 -0.23 0.85
CA ASP A 299 7.71 -1.41 0.07
C ASP A 299 8.66 -2.58 0.34
N LEU A 300 8.09 -3.75 0.60
CA LEU A 300 8.84 -4.97 0.94
C LEU A 300 8.63 -6.05 -0.13
N VAL A 301 9.69 -6.83 -0.35
CA VAL A 301 9.68 -8.09 -1.10
C VAL A 301 10.04 -9.19 -0.11
N GLY A 302 9.07 -10.04 0.23
CA GLY A 302 9.20 -10.98 1.34
C GLY A 302 9.36 -10.26 2.69
N LEU A 303 10.53 -10.41 3.32
CA LEU A 303 10.91 -9.76 4.58
C LEU A 303 11.91 -8.62 4.41
N GLU A 304 12.36 -8.35 3.18
CA GLU A 304 13.38 -7.35 2.90
C GLU A 304 12.80 -6.12 2.21
N SER A 305 13.43 -4.97 2.43
CA SER A 305 13.14 -3.75 1.67
C SER A 305 13.35 -4.01 0.19
N ARG A 306 12.36 -3.62 -0.63
CA ARG A 306 12.41 -3.79 -2.09
C ARG A 306 13.61 -3.10 -2.71
N PHE A 307 13.93 -1.90 -2.22
CA PHE A 307 15.05 -1.12 -2.73
C PHE A 307 16.27 -1.19 -1.82
N SER A 308 17.45 -1.04 -2.42
CA SER A 308 18.71 -0.77 -1.73
C SER A 308 19.58 0.17 -2.55
N TRP A 309 20.37 1.02 -1.90
CA TRP A 309 21.37 1.83 -2.58
C TRP A 309 22.65 1.01 -2.79
N ARG A 310 23.24 1.09 -3.99
CA ARG A 310 24.58 0.57 -4.28
C ARG A 310 25.62 1.47 -3.61
N GLY A 311 26.52 0.85 -2.86
CA GLY A 311 27.59 1.56 -2.16
C GLY A 311 27.12 2.22 -0.87
N ASN A 312 27.90 3.19 -0.38
CA ASN A 312 27.62 3.88 0.87
C ASN A 312 26.70 5.07 0.63
N SER A 313 25.43 4.94 1.00
CA SER A 313 24.53 6.08 1.15
C SER A 313 24.64 6.69 2.55
N PRO A 314 24.45 8.00 2.70
CA PRO A 314 24.30 8.65 4.00
C PRO A 314 23.23 7.93 4.84
N ARG A 315 23.61 7.48 6.04
CA ARG A 315 22.67 6.98 7.04
C ARG A 315 22.18 8.11 7.93
N SER A 316 20.88 8.14 8.17
CA SER A 316 20.26 8.97 9.18
C SER A 316 19.57 8.08 10.20
N ASN A 317 19.71 8.43 11.48
CA ASN A 317 19.00 7.76 12.57
C ASN A 317 17.56 8.25 12.71
N GLU A 318 17.20 9.32 11.99
CA GLU A 318 15.85 9.84 11.93
C GLU A 318 14.99 9.03 10.95
N ARG A 319 13.68 8.94 11.24
CA ARG A 319 12.73 8.35 10.30
C ARG A 319 12.38 9.34 9.18
N PRO A 320 12.08 8.85 7.96
CA PRO A 320 11.67 9.74 6.89
C PRO A 320 10.33 10.38 7.25
N SER A 321 10.17 11.67 6.92
CA SER A 321 8.93 12.41 7.19
C SER A 321 7.79 11.91 6.30
N TYR A 322 8.12 11.57 5.07
CA TYR A 322 7.17 11.15 4.05
C TYR A 322 7.53 9.79 3.47
N VAL A 323 6.52 9.11 2.94
CA VAL A 323 6.66 7.85 2.22
C VAL A 323 6.04 8.01 0.84
N ALA A 324 6.74 7.48 -0.16
CA ALA A 324 6.27 7.42 -1.54
C ALA A 324 6.03 5.96 -1.94
N SER A 325 5.24 5.77 -3.01
CA SER A 325 5.14 4.46 -3.64
C SER A 325 6.49 4.03 -4.24
N ALA A 326 6.68 2.73 -4.44
CA ALA A 326 7.92 2.23 -5.03
C ALA A 326 8.15 2.76 -6.45
N ALA A 327 7.09 2.86 -7.26
CA ALA A 327 7.15 3.47 -8.58
C ALA A 327 7.52 4.96 -8.54
N ASP A 328 6.98 5.71 -7.58
CA ASP A 328 7.30 7.13 -7.42
C ASP A 328 8.75 7.32 -6.97
N LEU A 329 9.24 6.55 -5.98
CA LEU A 329 10.63 6.65 -5.53
C LEU A 329 11.59 6.31 -6.68
N ARG A 330 11.31 5.26 -7.46
CA ARG A 330 12.13 4.88 -8.61
C ARG A 330 12.14 5.97 -9.68
N THR A 331 10.97 6.55 -9.99
CA THR A 331 10.87 7.65 -10.98
C THR A 331 11.63 8.88 -10.50
N LEU A 332 11.55 9.23 -9.21
CA LEU A 332 12.34 10.32 -8.65
C LEU A 332 13.84 10.03 -8.75
N ALA A 333 14.28 8.80 -8.45
CA ALA A 333 15.67 8.42 -8.64
C ALA A 333 16.11 8.51 -10.12
N GLU A 334 15.25 8.16 -11.07
CA GLU A 334 15.49 8.32 -12.51
C GLU A 334 15.62 9.81 -12.88
N GLU A 335 14.69 10.66 -12.46
CA GLU A 335 14.73 12.10 -12.71
C GLU A 335 15.97 12.77 -12.11
N PHE A 336 16.45 12.34 -10.95
CA PHE A 336 17.66 12.90 -10.34
C PHE A 336 18.96 12.22 -10.79
N GLY A 337 18.91 11.30 -11.76
CA GLY A 337 20.11 10.60 -12.26
C GLY A 337 20.73 9.61 -11.25
N LEU A 338 19.95 9.20 -10.25
CA LEU A 338 20.34 8.25 -9.19
C LEU A 338 19.95 6.80 -9.49
N ALA A 339 19.22 6.54 -10.59
CA ALA A 339 18.72 5.21 -10.93
C ALA A 339 19.82 4.13 -11.02
N ALA A 340 21.02 4.47 -11.49
CA ALA A 340 22.15 3.53 -11.56
C ALA A 340 22.61 3.05 -10.16
N GLN A 341 22.35 3.85 -9.13
CA GLN A 341 22.69 3.52 -7.74
C GLN A 341 21.54 2.79 -7.03
N LEU A 342 20.33 2.75 -7.60
CA LEU A 342 19.17 2.11 -6.96
C LEU A 342 19.04 0.66 -7.44
N GLU A 343 19.09 -0.29 -6.51
CA GLU A 343 18.78 -1.69 -6.76
C GLU A 343 17.31 -1.97 -6.47
N ASP A 344 16.60 -2.59 -7.41
CA ASP A 344 15.22 -3.08 -7.23
C ASP A 344 15.23 -4.61 -7.13
N LYS A 345 14.88 -5.14 -5.96
CA LYS A 345 14.81 -6.58 -5.71
C LYS A 345 13.55 -7.24 -6.26
N ALA A 346 12.51 -6.48 -6.60
CA ALA A 346 11.30 -7.05 -7.19
C ALA A 346 11.57 -7.74 -8.53
N ARG A 347 12.62 -7.30 -9.25
CA ARG A 347 13.07 -7.91 -10.53
C ARG A 347 13.84 -9.23 -10.38
N ARG A 348 14.15 -9.68 -9.16
CA ARG A 348 14.85 -10.95 -8.93
C ARG A 348 13.91 -12.15 -8.80
N GLU A 349 12.61 -11.93 -8.70
CA GLU A 349 11.60 -13.00 -8.51
C GLU A 349 10.83 -13.38 -9.80
N ASP A 350 11.18 -12.77 -10.94
CA ASP A 350 10.81 -13.27 -12.29
C ASP A 350 11.78 -14.36 -12.80
#